data_AF-W1Y7F2-F1
#
_entry.id   AF-W1Y7F2-F1
#
_cell.length_a   1.000
_cell.length_b   1.000
_cell.length_c   1.000
_cell.angle_alpha   90.00
_cell.angle_beta   90.00
_cell.angle_gamma   90.00
#
_symmetry.space_group_name_H-M   'P 1'
#
loop_
_entity.id
_entity.type
_entity.pdbx_description
1 polymer ?
#
loop_
_entity_poly.entity_id
_entity_poly.type
_entity_poly.pdbx_seq_one_letter_code
_entity_poly.pdbx_strand_id
1 'polypeptide(L)' 'DSGLMLHLTAELARQMGKKICVLFIDWEAQFSCTINYVQSLRELYTDVIEEFYWVALPLTTQNSLSQ' A
#
# COMPACT_ATOMS: atom_id res chain seq x y z
N ASP A 1 4.88 -7.60 -7.66
CA ASP A 1 5.58 -6.51 -8.38
C ASP A 1 5.31 -5.07 -7.93
N SER A 2 4.34 -4.81 -7.05
CA SER A 2 4.04 -3.43 -6.58
C SER A 2 5.15 -2.80 -5.72
N GLY A 3 5.87 -3.59 -4.91
CA GLY A 3 6.94 -3.07 -4.03
C GLY A 3 8.17 -2.54 -4.77
N LEU A 4 8.50 -3.13 -5.93
CA LEU A 4 9.64 -2.69 -6.76
C LEU A 4 9.31 -1.37 -7.48
N MET A 5 8.06 -1.21 -7.90
CA MET A 5 7.56 0.03 -8.49
C MET A 5 7.50 1.16 -7.45
N LEU A 6 7.13 0.85 -6.20
CA LEU A 6 7.19 1.80 -5.09
C LEU A 6 8.63 2.26 -4.83
N HIS A 7 9.59 1.35 -4.86
CA HIS A 7 11.02 1.68 -4.65
C HIS A 7 11.54 2.66 -5.70
N LEU A 8 11.32 2.36 -6.99
CA LEU A 8 11.72 3.25 -8.10
C LEU A 8 11.03 4.62 -8.03
N THR A 9 9.74 4.62 -7.70
CA THR A 9 8.98 5.88 -7.56
C THR A 9 9.51 6.71 -6.39
N ALA A 10 9.83 6.08 -5.26
CA ALA A 10 10.39 6.75 -4.10
C ALA A 10 11.78 7.34 -4.38
N GLU A 11 12.63 6.63 -5.11
CA GLU A 11 13.95 7.11 -5.49
C GLU A 11 13.87 8.33 -6.43
N LEU A 12 13.00 8.27 -7.45
CA LEU A 12 12.72 9.40 -8.33
C LEU A 12 12.15 10.60 -7.57
N ALA A 13 11.22 10.37 -6.64
CA ALA A 13 10.62 11.41 -5.83
C ALA A 13 11.65 12.11 -4.91
N ARG A 14 12.60 11.36 -4.33
CA ARG A 14 13.76 11.96 -3.61
C ARG A 14 14.60 12.83 -4.52
N GLN A 15 14.97 12.33 -5.70
CA GLN A 15 15.79 13.08 -6.66
C GLN A 15 15.09 14.36 -7.14
N MET A 16 13.77 14.32 -7.27
CA MET A 16 12.95 15.47 -7.67
C MET A 16 12.55 16.37 -6.49
N GLY A 17 12.89 16.01 -5.24
CA GLY A 17 12.47 16.73 -4.04
C GLY A 17 10.95 16.79 -3.86
N LYS A 18 10.22 15.80 -4.38
CA LYS A 18 8.76 15.71 -4.30
C LYS A 18 8.36 14.62 -3.32
N LYS A 19 7.20 14.80 -2.69
CA LYS A 19 6.59 13.76 -1.88
C LYS A 19 5.50 13.03 -2.66
N ILE A 20 5.24 11.78 -2.29
CA ILE A 20 4.26 10.91 -2.93
C ILE A 20 3.18 10.49 -1.93
N CYS A 21 1.94 10.34 -2.40
CA CYS A 21 0.86 9.78 -1.60
C CYS A 21 0.63 8.32 -2.03
N VAL A 22 0.44 7.43 -1.05
CA VAL A 22 0.22 6.00 -1.31
C VAL A 22 -1.17 5.63 -0.83
N LEU A 23 -1.97 5.04 -1.72
CA LEU A 23 -3.27 4.45 -1.39
C LEU A 23 -3.14 2.93 -1.39
N PHE A 24 -3.25 2.34 -0.20
CA PHE A 24 -3.28 0.90 0.00
C PHE A 24 -4.71 0.45 0.27
N ILE A 25 -5.27 -0.31 -0.68
CA ILE A 25 -6.61 -0.89 -0.57
C ILE A 25 -6.43 -2.35 -0.15
N ASP A 26 -6.83 -2.64 1.09
CA ASP A 26 -6.79 -3.98 1.67
C ASP A 26 -8.15 -4.65 1.45
N TRP A 27 -8.22 -5.52 0.44
CA TRP A 27 -9.44 -6.19 -0.02
C TRP A 27 -9.76 -7.48 0.75
N GLU A 28 -8.75 -8.11 1.37
CA GLU A 28 -8.89 -9.30 2.21
C GLU A 28 -7.97 -9.11 3.41
N ALA A 29 -8.52 -8.59 4.52
CA ALA A 29 -7.82 -8.42 5.79
C ALA A 29 -7.46 -9.78 6.44
N GLN A 30 -6.76 -10.65 5.73
CA GLN A 30 -6.59 -12.06 6.10
C GLN A 30 -5.13 -12.50 6.27
N PHE A 31 -4.14 -11.62 6.06
CA PHE A 31 -2.74 -11.98 6.23
C PHE A 31 -1.97 -10.95 7.07
N SER A 32 -1.74 -11.27 8.34
CA SER A 32 -0.88 -10.49 9.25
C SER A 32 0.52 -10.23 8.69
N CYS A 33 1.00 -11.08 7.78
CA CYS A 33 2.27 -10.92 7.08
C CYS A 33 2.28 -9.70 6.14
N THR A 34 1.15 -9.42 5.46
CA THR A 34 1.01 -8.26 4.56
C THR A 34 1.02 -6.94 5.34
N ILE A 35 0.42 -6.93 6.54
CA ILE A 35 0.40 -5.76 7.42
C ILE A 35 1.82 -5.39 7.87
N ASN A 36 2.59 -6.38 8.35
CA ASN A 36 3.98 -6.15 8.75
C ASN A 36 4.82 -5.67 7.58
N TYR A 37 4.63 -6.25 6.39
CA TYR A 37 5.35 -5.83 5.19
C TYR A 37 5.01 -4.37 4.80
N VAL A 38 3.74 -3.98 4.85
CA VAL A 38 3.30 -2.61 4.56
C VAL A 38 3.81 -1.61 5.61
N GLN A 39 3.85 -1.98 6.89
CA GLN A 39 4.43 -1.15 7.94
C GLN A 39 5.93 -0.93 7.72
N SER A 40 6.69 -1.97 7.39
CA SER A 40 8.12 -1.85 7.06
C SER A 40 8.35 -0.95 5.83
N LEU A 41 7.48 -1.04 4.81
CA LEU A 41 7.55 -0.15 3.65
C LEU A 41 7.25 1.29 4.03
N ARG A 42 6.24 1.53 4.86
CA ARG A 42 5.90 2.86 5.35
C ARG A 42 7.07 3.50 6.10
N GLU A 43 7.74 2.76 6.98
CA GLU A 43 8.94 3.26 7.68
C GLU A 43 10.09 3.55 6.72
N LEU A 44 10.35 2.65 5.77
CA LEU A 44 11.46 2.77 4.82
C LEU A 44 11.34 3.98 3.88
N TYR A 45 10.11 4.42 3.60
CA TYR A 45 9.82 5.52 2.68
C TYR A 45 9.11 6.70 3.34
N THR A 46 9.10 6.80 4.67
CA THR A 46 8.48 7.93 5.42
C THR A 46 9.08 9.28 5.02
N ASP A 47 10.32 9.31 4.56
CA ASP A 47 10.99 10.51 4.09
C ASP A 47 10.44 11.05 2.76
N VAL A 48 9.81 10.19 1.96
CA VAL A 48 9.27 10.50 0.63
C VAL A 48 7.75 10.45 0.60
N ILE A 49 7.15 9.62 1.44
CA ILE A 49 5.69 9.46 1.51
C ILE A 49 5.12 10.60 2.35
N GLU A 50 4.25 11.40 1.75
CA GLU A 50 3.53 12.46 2.46
C GLU A 50 2.35 11.89 3.26
N GLU A 51 1.52 11.08 2.59
CA GLU A 51 0.33 10.52 3.18
C GLU A 51 0.16 9.06 2.74
N PHE A 52 -0.11 8.18 3.70
CA PHE A 52 -0.36 6.76 3.47
C PHE A 52 -1.80 6.42 3.83
N TYR A 53 -2.66 6.36 2.81
CA TYR A 53 -4.07 6.01 2.97
C TYR A 53 -4.22 4.50 3.02
N TRP A 54 -4.55 3.96 4.20
CA TRP A 54 -4.93 2.55 4.34
C TRP A 54 -6.45 2.43 4.38
N VAL A 55 -7.02 1.83 3.34
CA VAL A 55 -8.45 1.57 3.23
C VAL A 55 -8.70 0.07 3.28
N ALA A 56 -9.21 -0.42 4.42
CA ALA A 56 -9.73 -1.77 4.55
C ALA A 56 -11.26 -1.70 4.39
N LEU A 57 -11.74 -1.82 3.15
CA LEU A 57 -13.18 -1.87 2.89
C LEU A 57 -13.66 -3.30 3.15
N PRO A 58 -14.60 -3.53 4.08
CA PRO A 58 -15.26 -4.82 4.23
C PRO A 58 -16.19 -5.01 3.04
N LEU A 59 -15.66 -5.44 1.91
CA LEU A 59 -16.46 -5.97 0.84
C LEU A 59 -16.85 -7.38 1.24
N THR A 60 -17.91 -7.48 2.04
CA THR A 60 -18.68 -8.71 2.14
C THR A 60 -19.17 -9.00 0.72
N THR A 61 -18.43 -9.82 -0.02
CA THR A 61 -18.96 -10.45 -1.20
C THR A 61 -20.15 -11.26 -0.71
N GLN A 62 -21.36 -10.80 -1.03
CA GLN A 62 -22.52 -11.67 -1.03
C GLN A 62 -22.13 -12.80 -1.95
N ASN A 63 -21.89 -13.95 -1.34
CA ASN A 63 -21.60 -15.21 -1.99
C ASN A 63 -22.80 -15.56 -2.87
N SER A 64 -22.88 -15.01 -4.08
CA SER A 64 -23.78 -15.51 -5.10
C SER A 64 -23.05 -16.63 -5.82
N LEU A 65 -22.98 -17.76 -5.12
CA LEU A 65 -23.10 -19.05 -5.77
C LEU A 65 -24.32 -18.97 -6.70
N SER A 66 -24.10 -18.90 -8.00
CA SER A 66 -25.09 -19.31 -8.98
C SER A 66 -24.36 -20.24 -9.93
N GLN A 67 -24.80 -21.49 -9.82
CA GLN A 67 -24.33 -22.68 -10.50
C GLN A 67 -24.59 -22.61 -12.00
#